data_AF-A0A1H6B854-F1
#
_entry.id   AF-A0A1H6B854-F1
#
_cell.length_a   1.000
_cell.length_b   1.000
_cell.length_c   1.000
_cell.angle_alpha   90.00
_cell.angle_beta   90.00
_cell.angle_gamma   90.00
#
_symmetry.space_group_name_H-M   'P 1'
#
loop_
_entity.id
_entity.type
_entity.pdbx_description
1 polymer ?
#
loop_
_entity_poly.entity_id
_entity_poly.type
_entity_poly.pdbx_seq_one_letter_code
_entity_poly.pdbx_strand_id
1 'polypeptide(L)' 'MTYAKMLGRRSEILKRTIGDMIAKDNTKGLGMQESSFLRTMIKELHQNEYELQRNS' A
#
# COMPACT_ATOMS: atom_id res chain seq x y z
N MET A 1 -17.55 -6.05 11.88
CA MET A 1 -16.33 -5.27 11.60
C MET A 1 -16.77 -4.07 10.77
N THR A 2 -16.48 -2.81 11.17
CA THR A 2 -16.92 -1.64 10.39
C THR A 2 -16.06 -1.47 9.14
N TYR A 3 -16.63 -0.93 8.06
CA TYR A 3 -15.92 -0.70 6.80
C TYR A 3 -14.60 0.06 6.99
N ALA A 4 -14.62 1.13 7.80
CA ALA A 4 -13.43 1.89 8.17
C ALA A 4 -12.36 1.06 8.91
N LYS A 5 -12.75 0.16 9.83
CA LYS A 5 -11.78 -0.73 10.49
C LYS A 5 -11.12 -1.71 9.51
N MET A 6 -11.86 -2.18 8.51
CA MET A 6 -11.31 -3.06 7.47
C MET A 6 -10.35 -2.30 6.54
N LEU A 7 -10.73 -1.10 6.07
CA LEU A 7 -9.85 -0.23 5.29
C LEU A 7 -8.59 0.17 6.05
N GLY A 8 -8.70 0.48 7.34
CA GLY A 8 -7.56 0.77 8.20
C GLY A 8 -6.59 -0.41 8.26
N ARG A 9 -7.11 -1.62 8.50
CA ARG A 9 -6.27 -2.84 8.53
C ARG A 9 -5.60 -3.13 7.20
N ARG A 10 -6.32 -2.96 6.08
CA ARG A 10 -5.77 -3.13 4.72
C ARG A 10 -4.64 -2.14 4.45
N SER A 11 -4.82 -0.88 4.87
CA SER A 11 -3.82 0.18 4.75
C SER A 11 -2.54 -0.12 5.53
N GLU A 12 -2.64 -0.67 6.75
CA GLU A 12 -1.46 -1.08 7.53
C GLU A 12 -0.65 -2.17 6.83
N ILE A 13 -1.32 -3.16 6.24
CA ILE A 13 -0.66 -4.26 5.51
C ILE A 13 0.05 -3.70 4.29
N LEU A 14 -0.63 -2.86 3.50
CA LEU A 14 -0.03 -2.21 2.32
C LEU A 14 1.20 -1.39 2.70
N LYS A 15 1.14 -0.57 3.76
CA LYS A 15 2.28 0.23 4.23
C LYS A 15 3.51 -0.63 4.54
N ARG A 16 3.31 -1.77 5.21
CA ARG A 16 4.41 -2.71 5.52
C ARG A 16 5.02 -3.29 4.24
N THR A 17 4.18 -3.83 3.35
CA THR A 17 4.65 -4.45 2.11
C THR A 17 5.34 -3.44 1.18
N ILE A 18 4.81 -2.21 1.07
CA ILE A 18 5.45 -1.12 0.33
C ILE A 18 6.83 -0.81 0.92
N GLY A 19 6.94 -0.73 2.25
CA GLY A 19 8.22 -0.51 2.94
C GLY A 19 9.26 -1.58 2.61
N ASP A 20 8.87 -2.85 2.66
CA ASP A 20 9.75 -3.98 2.32
C ASP A 20 10.21 -3.93 0.85
N MET A 21 9.31 -3.54 -0.05
CA MET A 21 9.63 -3.39 -1.48
C MET A 21 10.56 -2.21 -1.75
N ILE A 22 10.39 -1.09 -1.05
CA ILE A 22 11.32 0.05 -1.14
C ILE A 22 12.69 -0.33 -0.60
N ALA A 23 12.76 -1.04 0.52
CA ALA A 23 14.03 -1.54 1.06
C ALA A 23 14.72 -2.50 0.08
N LYS A 24 13.95 -3.36 -0.59
CA LYS A 24 14.46 -4.20 -1.67
C LYS A 24 14.98 -3.39 -2.86
N ASP A 25 14.21 -2.40 -3.32
CA ASP A 25 14.61 -1.53 -4.45
C ASP A 25 15.93 -0.81 -4.15
N ASN A 26 16.05 -0.24 -2.95
CA ASN A 26 17.23 0.49 -2.51
C ASN A 26 18.49 -0.39 -2.38
N THR A 27 18.33 -1.71 -2.19
CA THR A 27 19.46 -2.63 -1.99
C THR A 27 19.91 -3.33 -3.26
N LYS A 28 18.96 -3.76 -4.10
CA LYS A 28 19.25 -4.56 -5.31
C LYS A 28 18.42 -4.19 -6.52
N GLY A 29 17.58 -3.16 -6.42
CA GLY A 29 16.60 -2.81 -7.43
C GLY A 29 15.39 -3.74 -7.46
N LEU A 30 14.32 -3.25 -8.09
CA LEU A 30 13.14 -4.03 -8.43
C LEU A 30 13.10 -4.40 -9.90
N GLY A 31 12.69 -5.63 -10.19
CA GLY A 31 12.34 -6.02 -11.55
C GLY A 31 11.13 -5.24 -12.08
N MET A 32 10.88 -5.31 -13.40
CA MET A 32 9.77 -4.59 -14.03
C MET A 32 8.40 -4.94 -13.43
N GLN A 33 8.14 -6.22 -13.16
CA GLN A 33 6.90 -6.68 -12.54
C GLN A 33 6.76 -6.16 -11.11
N GLU A 34 7.84 -6.20 -10.34
CA GLU A 34 7.85 -5.74 -8.95
C GLU A 34 7.66 -4.22 -8.87
N SER A 35 8.33 -3.47 -9.74
CA SER A 35 8.12 -2.03 -9.91
C SER A 35 6.66 -1.71 -10.26
N SER A 36 6.04 -2.50 -11.14
CA SER A 36 4.62 -2.35 -11.48
C SER A 36 3.72 -2.62 -10.27
N PHE A 37 4.00 -3.70 -9.54
CA PHE A 37 3.25 -4.10 -8.35
C PHE A 37 3.35 -3.05 -7.24
N LEU A 38 4.56 -2.53 -6.97
CA LEU A 38 4.79 -1.45 -6.02
C LEU A 38 3.94 -0.21 -6.35
N ARG A 39 3.92 0.21 -7.62
CA ARG A 39 3.08 1.33 -8.07
C ARG A 39 1.59 1.07 -7.84
N THR A 40 1.12 -0.14 -8.08
CA THR A 40 -0.28 -0.52 -7.82
C THR A 40 -0.61 -0.46 -6.34
N MET A 41 0.25 -1.00 -5.47
CA MET A 41 0.02 -0.94 -4.02
C MET A 41 0.00 0.49 -3.46
N ILE A 42 0.88 1.36 -3.97
CA ILE A 42 0.89 2.79 -3.59
C ILE A 42 -0.45 3.45 -3.98
N LYS A 43 -0.96 3.19 -5.19
CA LYS A 43 -2.27 3.70 -5.63
C LYS A 43 -3.40 3.20 -4.75
N GLU A 44 -3.41 1.90 -4.44
CA GLU A 44 -4.41 1.28 -3.57
C GLU A 44 -4.38 1.88 -2.16
N LEU A 45 -3.17 2.13 -1.63
CA LEU A 45 -3.03 2.77 -0.33
C LEU A 45 -3.65 4.17 -0.31
N HIS A 46 -3.36 4.99 -1.33
CA HIS A 46 -3.97 6.32 -1.46
C HIS A 46 -5.50 6.27 -1.60
N GLN A 47 -6.02 5.29 -2.33
CA GLN A 47 -7.48 5.08 -2.43
C GLN A 47 -8.09 4.74 -1.07
N ASN A 48 -7.48 3.82 -0.32
CA ASN A 48 -7.96 3.45 1.02
C ASN A 48 -7.92 4.64 1.98
N GLU A 49 -6.85 5.46 1.94
CA GLU A 49 -6.73 6.66 2.78
C GLU A 49 -7.78 7.72 2.42
N TYR A 50 -8.04 7.92 1.13
CA TYR A 50 -9.10 8.81 0.66
C TYR A 50 -10.49 8.32 1.10
N GLU A 51 -10.78 7.03 0.97
CA GLU A 51 -12.05 6.46 1.40
C GLU A 51 -12.22 6.51 2.92
N LEU A 52 -11.16 6.31 3.69
CA LEU A 52 -11.18 6.49 5.14
C LEU A 52 -11.54 7.93 5.50
N GLN A 53 -10.89 8.92 4.89
CA GLN A 53 -11.20 10.34 5.12
C GLN A 53 -12.63 10.69 4.73
N ARG A 54 -13.14 10.16 3.62
CA ARG A 54 -14.51 10.38 3.16
C ARG A 54 -15.56 9.78 4.11
N ASN A 55 -15.22 8.70 4.80
CA ASN A 55 -16.14 7.96 5.68
C ASN A 55 -15.85 8.19 7.19
N SER A 56 -14.98 9.16 7.53
CA SER A 56 -14.68 9.58 8.91
C SER A 56 -15.59 10.73 9.32
#